data_AF-A0A2S7IRG0-F1
#
_entry.id   AF-A0A2S7IRG0-F1
#
_cell.length_a   1.000
_cell.length_b   1.000
_cell.length_c   1.000
_cell.angle_alpha   90.00
_cell.angle_beta   90.00
_cell.angle_gamma   90.00
#
_symmetry.space_group_name_H-M   'P 1'
#
loop_
_entity.id
_entity.type
_entity.pdbx_description
1 polymer ?
#
loop_
_entity_poly.entity_id
_entity_poly.type
_entity_poly.pdbx_seq_one_letter_code
_entity_poly.pdbx_strand_id
1 'polypeptide(L)'
;MKKLQKTWITDGLLDFEYKKYQLLAYLKHVNEHFQEKKLFPELSDLQLHYQESLALQQQQSQWSDRIRRKLVGIDREKWQLKYTSEFEALQPLEEVDEILSYAIPRLEHTLSTGKTLFQHVTQALSIAPIGIMPLFRKEGYLFVYENINRELRIYQYKVQLFESTAPPSRRVETHLIDSRNKSYTTTFESIKMELVRKNKDLPNPASYLVESTLGYPMDETLLPIARQKVAQAVED
;
A
#
# COMPACT_ATOMS: atom_id res chain seq x y z
N MET A 1 -5.29 17.74 -3.89
CA MET A 1 -6.45 16.81 -3.99
C MET A 1 -6.10 15.59 -3.16
N LYS A 2 -6.99 15.12 -2.27
CA LYS A 2 -6.62 14.11 -1.25
C LYS A 2 -6.51 12.69 -1.81
N LYS A 3 -7.31 12.34 -2.82
CA LYS A 3 -7.33 11.00 -3.42
C LYS A 3 -7.44 11.11 -4.93
N LEU A 4 -6.62 10.33 -5.63
CA LEU A 4 -6.68 10.20 -7.07
C LEU A 4 -7.61 9.02 -7.42
N GLN A 5 -8.48 9.20 -8.42
CA GLN A 5 -9.37 8.12 -8.84
C GLN A 5 -8.57 7.03 -9.57
N LYS A 6 -9.03 5.78 -9.51
CA LYS A 6 -8.41 4.65 -10.22
C LYS A 6 -8.25 4.95 -11.72
N THR A 7 -9.31 5.50 -12.31
CA THR A 7 -9.44 5.85 -13.72
C THR A 7 -9.11 7.32 -14.00
N TRP A 8 -8.32 7.98 -13.14
CA TRP A 8 -8.07 9.42 -13.24
C TRP A 8 -7.48 9.87 -14.58
N ILE A 9 -6.79 8.99 -15.32
CA ILE A 9 -6.23 9.30 -16.65
C ILE A 9 -7.35 9.44 -17.69
N THR A 10 -8.34 8.55 -17.65
CA THR A 10 -9.39 8.43 -18.68
C THR A 10 -10.71 9.09 -18.28
N ASP A 11 -10.93 9.39 -17.00
CA ASP A 11 -12.17 9.98 -16.52
C ASP A 11 -12.20 11.50 -16.70
N GLY A 12 -13.36 12.05 -17.08
CA GLY A 12 -13.56 13.49 -17.18
C GLY A 12 -12.85 14.11 -18.38
N LEU A 13 -12.33 15.33 -18.23
CA LEU A 13 -11.66 16.04 -19.32
C LEU A 13 -10.30 15.39 -19.62
N LEU A 14 -10.13 14.89 -20.84
CA LEU A 14 -8.87 14.36 -21.36
C LEU A 14 -8.05 15.52 -21.92
N ASP A 15 -7.41 16.26 -21.03
CA ASP A 15 -6.55 17.40 -21.30
C ASP A 15 -5.27 17.27 -20.45
N PHE A 16 -4.12 17.35 -21.12
CA PHE A 16 -2.82 17.10 -20.53
C PHE A 16 -2.55 18.05 -19.35
N GLU A 17 -2.80 19.34 -19.51
CA GLU A 17 -2.53 20.33 -18.48
C GLU A 17 -3.40 20.07 -17.24
N TYR A 18 -4.69 19.82 -17.43
CA TYR A 18 -5.59 19.46 -16.34
C TYR A 18 -5.12 18.22 -15.57
N LYS A 19 -4.78 17.15 -16.29
CA LYS A 19 -4.29 15.88 -15.69
C LYS A 19 -2.96 16.05 -14.98
N LYS A 20 -2.04 16.81 -15.57
CA LYS A 20 -0.77 17.18 -14.96
C LYS A 20 -0.98 17.89 -13.63
N TYR A 21 -1.86 18.88 -13.53
CA TYR A 21 -2.15 19.54 -12.25
C TYR A 21 -2.81 18.60 -11.24
N GLN A 22 -3.70 17.72 -11.68
CA GLN A 22 -4.31 16.71 -10.82
C GLN A 22 -3.26 15.79 -10.20
N LEU A 23 -2.33 15.28 -11.02
CA LEU A 23 -1.22 14.45 -10.57
C LEU A 23 -0.30 15.21 -9.61
N LEU A 24 0.12 16.42 -9.96
CA LEU A 24 1.00 17.23 -9.11
C LEU A 24 0.37 17.50 -7.75
N ALA A 25 -0.93 17.81 -7.72
CA ALA A 25 -1.67 18.04 -6.48
C ALA A 25 -1.80 16.77 -5.63
N TYR A 26 -1.87 15.58 -6.25
CA TYR A 26 -1.84 14.29 -5.57
C TYR A 26 -0.45 13.96 -5.03
N LEU A 27 0.59 14.05 -5.86
CA LEU A 27 1.96 13.76 -5.45
C LEU A 27 2.44 14.70 -4.35
N LYS A 28 2.04 15.98 -4.37
CA LYS A 28 2.31 16.92 -3.28
C LYS A 28 1.72 16.40 -1.95
N HIS A 29 0.47 15.96 -1.97
CA HIS A 29 -0.21 15.43 -0.79
C HIS A 29 0.47 14.17 -0.24
N VAL A 30 0.85 13.25 -1.11
CA VAL A 30 1.58 12.02 -0.74
C VAL A 30 2.94 12.37 -0.11
N ASN A 31 3.68 13.30 -0.71
CA ASN A 31 4.98 13.71 -0.17
C ASN A 31 4.85 14.39 1.21
N GLU A 32 3.81 15.20 1.43
CA GLU A 32 3.50 15.77 2.76
C GLU A 32 3.28 14.65 3.80
N HIS A 33 2.54 13.59 3.44
CA HIS A 33 2.31 12.44 4.32
C HIS A 33 3.61 11.68 4.61
N PHE A 34 4.46 11.47 3.60
CA PHE A 34 5.77 10.84 3.80
C PHE A 34 6.70 11.67 4.68
N GLN A 35 6.66 13.01 4.59
CA GLN A 35 7.40 13.89 5.50
C GLN A 35 6.92 13.77 6.95
N GLU A 36 5.61 13.59 7.15
CA GLU A 36 5.01 13.26 8.45
C GLU A 36 5.21 11.79 8.87
N LYS A 37 5.95 11.01 8.08
CA LYS A 37 6.17 9.57 8.25
C LYS A 37 4.88 8.74 8.26
N LYS A 38 3.80 9.23 7.65
CA LYS A 38 2.55 8.51 7.40
C LYS A 38 2.67 7.75 6.09
N LEU A 39 2.85 6.44 6.17
CA LEU A 39 3.10 5.60 4.99
C LEU A 39 1.81 5.11 4.33
N PHE A 40 0.82 4.72 5.14
CA PHE A 40 -0.41 4.12 4.64
C PHE A 40 -1.62 5.04 4.91
N PRO A 41 -2.58 5.11 3.96
CA PRO A 41 -2.72 4.28 2.75
C PRO A 41 -1.87 4.73 1.55
N GLU A 42 -1.16 5.84 1.67
CA GLU A 42 -0.58 6.58 0.53
C GLU A 42 0.40 5.76 -0.32
N LEU A 43 1.25 4.95 0.31
CA LEU A 43 2.17 4.07 -0.40
C LEU A 43 1.44 3.00 -1.22
N SER A 44 0.34 2.45 -0.69
CA SER A 44 -0.47 1.43 -1.39
C SER A 44 -1.25 2.05 -2.56
N ASP A 45 -1.87 3.21 -2.34
CA ASP A 45 -2.60 3.93 -3.39
C ASP A 45 -1.64 4.36 -4.51
N LEU A 46 -0.45 4.84 -4.17
CA LEU A 46 0.58 5.22 -5.15
C LEU A 46 1.07 4.03 -5.98
N GLN A 47 1.29 2.88 -5.33
CA GLN A 47 1.66 1.64 -6.02
C GLN A 47 0.56 1.19 -7.00
N LEU A 48 -0.71 1.30 -6.60
CA LEU A 48 -1.85 0.98 -7.45
C LEU A 48 -1.87 1.87 -8.70
N HIS A 49 -1.79 3.19 -8.53
CA HIS A 49 -1.82 4.13 -9.65
C HIS A 49 -0.64 3.96 -10.61
N TYR A 50 0.55 3.65 -10.09
CA TYR A 50 1.71 3.31 -10.91
C TYR A 50 1.47 2.05 -11.75
N GLN A 51 0.98 0.98 -11.13
CA GLN A 51 0.68 -0.28 -11.84
C GLN A 51 -0.41 -0.09 -12.91
N GLU A 52 -1.44 0.70 -12.61
CA GLU A 52 -2.52 1.01 -13.56
C GLU A 52 -2.03 1.84 -14.74
N SER A 53 -1.15 2.80 -14.49
CA SER A 53 -0.55 3.63 -15.54
C SER A 53 0.32 2.79 -16.48
N LEU A 54 1.12 1.85 -15.94
CA LEU A 54 1.89 0.90 -16.75
C LEU A 54 0.99 -0.03 -17.56
N ALA A 55 -0.08 -0.55 -16.94
CA ALA A 55 -1.04 -1.42 -17.63
C ALA A 55 -1.73 -0.67 -18.78
N LEU A 56 -2.14 0.57 -18.56
CA LEU A 56 -2.76 1.42 -19.59
C LEU A 56 -1.78 1.71 -20.74
N GLN A 57 -0.53 2.08 -20.42
CA GLN A 57 0.52 2.28 -21.43
C GLN A 57 0.74 1.03 -22.30
N GLN A 58 0.75 -0.15 -21.67
CA GLN A 58 0.92 -1.41 -22.40
C GLN A 58 -0.29 -1.70 -23.31
N GLN A 59 -1.51 -1.47 -22.82
CA GLN A 59 -2.74 -1.66 -23.59
C GLN A 59 -2.80 -0.72 -24.81
N GLN A 60 -2.43 0.54 -24.61
CA GLN A 60 -2.37 1.55 -25.65
C GLN A 60 -1.37 1.20 -26.75
N SER A 61 -0.15 0.81 -26.37
CA SER A 61 0.88 0.37 -27.32
C SER A 61 0.40 -0.81 -28.19
N GLN A 62 -0.24 -1.81 -27.57
CA GLN A 62 -0.81 -2.96 -28.29
C GLN A 62 -1.93 -2.57 -29.27
N TRP A 63 -2.76 -1.58 -28.92
CA TRP A 63 -3.85 -1.12 -29.78
C TRP A 63 -3.31 -0.32 -30.97
N SER A 64 -2.38 0.61 -30.74
CA SER A 64 -1.69 1.38 -31.78
C SER A 64 -1.00 0.47 -32.80
N ASP A 65 -0.34 -0.59 -32.34
CA ASP A 65 0.28 -1.58 -33.24
C ASP A 65 -0.73 -2.37 -34.08
N ARG A 66 -1.88 -2.73 -33.49
CA ARG A 66 -2.96 -3.41 -34.23
C ARG A 66 -3.55 -2.53 -35.32
N ILE A 67 -3.74 -1.24 -35.05
CA ILE A 67 -4.23 -0.28 -36.06
C ILE A 67 -3.21 -0.09 -37.17
N ARG A 68 -1.93 0.15 -36.83
CA ARG A 68 -0.86 0.27 -37.82
C ARG A 68 -0.78 -0.94 -38.74
N ARG A 69 -0.89 -2.16 -38.21
CA ARG A 69 -0.92 -3.39 -39.03
C ARG A 69 -2.15 -3.49 -39.95
N LYS A 70 -3.32 -3.03 -39.51
CA LYS A 70 -4.53 -2.97 -40.36
C LYS A 70 -4.38 -1.97 -41.51
N LEU A 71 -3.75 -0.82 -41.25
CA LEU A 71 -3.51 0.23 -42.25
C LEU A 71 -2.58 -0.24 -43.39
N VAL A 72 -1.56 -1.04 -43.08
CA VAL A 72 -0.59 -1.55 -44.07
C VAL A 72 -1.21 -2.58 -45.04
N GLY A 73 -2.37 -3.17 -44.72
CA GLY A 73 -3.03 -4.20 -45.52
C GLY A 73 -4.16 -3.75 -46.45
N ILE A 74 -4.41 -2.44 -46.61
CA ILE A 74 -5.59 -1.92 -47.33
C ILE A 74 -5.20 -1.21 -48.64
N ASP A 75 -5.87 -1.63 -49.72
CA ASP A 75 -5.62 -1.28 -51.12
C ASP A 75 -5.70 0.22 -51.45
N ARG A 76 -4.89 0.62 -52.45
CA ARG A 76 -4.50 2.02 -52.77
C ARG A 76 -5.63 2.90 -53.33
N GLU A 77 -6.80 2.33 -53.66
CA GLU A 77 -7.89 3.03 -54.36
C GLU A 77 -8.99 3.61 -53.45
N LYS A 78 -9.04 3.24 -52.15
CA LYS A 78 -10.06 3.75 -51.18
C LYS A 78 -9.55 4.91 -50.30
N TRP A 79 -8.57 5.67 -50.79
CA TRP A 79 -7.62 6.44 -50.00
C TRP A 79 -8.09 7.77 -49.37
N GLN A 80 -9.19 8.42 -49.79
CA GLN A 80 -9.47 9.80 -49.33
C GLN A 80 -10.47 9.96 -48.17
N LEU A 81 -11.36 8.99 -47.92
CA LEU A 81 -12.41 9.11 -46.89
C LEU A 81 -12.15 8.25 -45.64
N LYS A 82 -11.40 7.14 -45.75
CA LYS A 82 -11.05 6.30 -44.59
C LYS A 82 -9.84 6.81 -43.79
N TYR A 83 -8.97 7.59 -44.43
CA TYR A 83 -7.75 8.09 -43.82
C TYR A 83 -8.06 9.13 -42.72
N THR A 84 -9.08 9.97 -42.91
CA THR A 84 -9.48 11.00 -41.94
C THR A 84 -10.09 10.41 -40.66
N SER A 85 -10.99 9.43 -40.77
CA SER A 85 -11.69 8.87 -39.61
C SER A 85 -10.79 8.02 -38.69
N GLU A 86 -9.77 7.37 -39.25
CA GLU A 86 -8.86 6.52 -38.47
C GLU A 86 -7.75 7.35 -37.80
N PHE A 87 -7.38 8.51 -38.35
CA PHE A 87 -6.44 9.45 -37.73
C PHE A 87 -7.10 10.31 -36.64
N GLU A 88 -8.35 10.74 -36.84
CA GLU A 88 -9.15 11.38 -35.79
C GLU A 88 -9.34 10.45 -34.57
N ALA A 89 -9.41 9.15 -34.79
CA ALA A 89 -9.45 8.15 -33.72
C ALA A 89 -8.12 8.02 -32.94
N LEU A 90 -7.00 8.55 -33.46
CA LEU A 90 -5.68 8.52 -32.81
C LEU A 90 -5.43 9.75 -31.92
N GLN A 91 -6.09 10.89 -32.16
CA GLN A 91 -5.86 12.12 -31.38
C GLN A 91 -6.10 11.95 -29.87
N PRO A 92 -7.18 11.30 -29.40
CA PRO A 92 -7.35 11.03 -27.97
C PRO A 92 -6.27 10.12 -27.39
N LEU A 93 -5.61 9.30 -28.21
CA LEU A 93 -4.53 8.44 -27.75
C LEU A 93 -3.22 9.20 -27.60
N GLU A 94 -2.90 10.11 -28.51
CA GLU A 94 -1.71 10.96 -28.37
C GLU A 94 -1.72 11.73 -27.03
N GLU A 95 -2.89 12.25 -26.64
CA GLU A 95 -3.08 12.94 -25.36
C GLU A 95 -2.82 12.00 -24.16
N VAL A 96 -3.36 10.77 -24.21
CA VAL A 96 -3.15 9.76 -23.14
C VAL A 96 -1.67 9.37 -23.06
N ASP A 97 -1.00 9.19 -24.20
CA ASP A 97 0.42 8.87 -24.26
C ASP A 97 1.25 10.00 -23.64
N GLU A 98 0.90 11.27 -23.92
CA GLU A 98 1.55 12.43 -23.31
C GLU A 98 1.36 12.45 -21.79
N ILE A 99 0.13 12.26 -21.31
CA ILE A 99 -0.19 12.17 -19.88
C ILE A 99 0.62 11.05 -19.21
N LEU A 100 0.64 9.84 -19.82
CA LEU A 100 1.36 8.68 -19.28
C LEU A 100 2.87 8.90 -19.23
N SER A 101 3.44 9.45 -20.30
CA SER A 101 4.87 9.76 -20.40
C SER A 101 5.31 10.76 -19.32
N TYR A 102 4.42 11.69 -18.95
CA TYR A 102 4.64 12.64 -17.86
C TYR A 102 4.44 12.01 -16.48
N ALA A 103 3.42 11.16 -16.32
CA ALA A 103 2.97 10.64 -15.04
C ALA A 103 3.84 9.50 -14.50
N ILE A 104 4.16 8.51 -15.34
CA ILE A 104 4.84 7.27 -14.93
C ILE A 104 6.18 7.56 -14.22
N PRO A 105 7.10 8.39 -14.77
CA PRO A 105 8.38 8.66 -14.12
C PRO A 105 8.22 9.36 -12.75
N ARG A 106 7.19 10.19 -12.59
CA ARG A 106 6.92 10.92 -11.33
C ARG A 106 6.32 10.01 -10.27
N LEU A 107 5.37 9.16 -10.67
CA LEU A 107 4.81 8.12 -9.81
C LEU A 107 5.92 7.17 -9.35
N GLU A 108 6.77 6.71 -10.26
CA GLU A 108 7.91 5.84 -9.94
C GLU A 108 8.87 6.50 -8.95
N HIS A 109 9.24 7.76 -9.18
CA HIS A 109 10.13 8.50 -8.29
C HIS A 109 9.55 8.62 -6.88
N THR A 110 8.30 9.07 -6.73
CA THR A 110 7.64 9.17 -5.42
C THR A 110 7.46 7.80 -4.77
N LEU A 111 7.20 6.74 -5.56
CA LEU A 111 7.08 5.37 -5.07
C LEU A 111 8.41 4.86 -4.53
N SER A 112 9.52 5.18 -5.20
CA SER A 112 10.87 4.86 -4.74
C SER A 112 11.14 5.51 -3.38
N THR A 113 10.86 6.81 -3.22
CA THR A 113 10.97 7.52 -1.93
C THR A 113 10.14 6.84 -0.84
N GLY A 114 8.88 6.51 -1.11
CA GLY A 114 8.01 5.83 -0.16
C GLY A 114 8.51 4.42 0.22
N LYS A 115 9.05 3.66 -0.74
CA LYS A 115 9.67 2.34 -0.48
C LYS A 115 10.91 2.44 0.39
N THR A 116 11.78 3.42 0.14
CA THR A 116 12.96 3.65 0.98
C THR A 116 12.55 4.02 2.41
N LEU A 117 11.57 4.90 2.58
CA LEU A 117 11.03 5.23 3.90
C LEU A 117 10.44 3.99 4.58
N PHE A 118 9.62 3.21 3.87
CA PHE A 118 9.05 1.97 4.38
C PHE A 118 10.11 0.97 4.83
N GLN A 119 11.18 0.78 4.06
CA GLN A 119 12.30 -0.08 4.45
C GLN A 119 12.98 0.42 5.72
N HIS A 120 13.24 1.73 5.81
CA HIS A 120 13.86 2.34 6.98
C HIS A 120 13.00 2.14 8.24
N VAL A 121 11.69 2.39 8.17
CA VAL A 121 10.77 2.16 9.30
C VAL A 121 10.73 0.68 9.67
N THR A 122 10.65 -0.21 8.68
CA THR A 122 10.60 -1.66 8.91
C THR A 122 11.85 -2.18 9.61
N GLN A 123 13.02 -1.62 9.28
CA GLN A 123 14.29 -1.96 9.93
C GLN A 123 14.41 -1.37 11.34
N ALA A 124 13.83 -0.19 11.58
CA ALA A 124 13.81 0.42 12.91
C ALA A 124 12.87 -0.29 13.90
N LEU A 125 11.92 -1.10 13.40
CA LEU A 125 10.97 -1.85 14.20
C LEU A 125 11.49 -3.26 14.52
N SER A 126 11.59 -3.58 15.82
CA SER A 126 11.88 -4.93 16.28
C SER A 126 10.58 -5.72 16.48
N ILE A 127 10.65 -7.05 16.36
CA ILE A 127 9.57 -7.96 16.75
C ILE A 127 10.14 -9.05 17.64
N ALA A 128 9.47 -9.34 18.75
CA ALA A 128 9.87 -10.39 19.68
C ALA A 128 8.66 -11.13 20.28
N PRO A 129 8.77 -12.42 20.58
CA PRO A 129 7.74 -13.13 21.34
C PRO A 129 7.69 -12.64 22.79
N ILE A 130 6.49 -12.54 23.36
CA ILE A 130 6.29 -12.22 24.79
C ILE A 130 6.09 -13.52 25.57
N GLY A 131 7.11 -13.90 26.34
CA GLY A 131 7.13 -15.13 27.12
C GLY A 131 7.05 -16.39 26.25
N ILE A 132 6.38 -17.42 26.76
CA ILE A 132 6.26 -18.71 26.06
C ILE A 132 5.26 -18.58 24.90
N MET A 133 5.67 -19.06 23.72
CA MET A 133 4.84 -19.09 22.52
C MET A 133 4.10 -20.43 22.43
N PRO A 134 2.77 -20.43 22.20
CA PRO A 134 2.02 -21.66 21.94
C PRO A 134 2.42 -22.32 20.60
N LEU A 135 1.97 -23.57 20.43
CA LEU A 135 2.03 -24.28 19.15
C LEU A 135 1.15 -23.62 18.09
N PHE A 136 -0.04 -23.12 18.48
CA PHE A 136 -0.94 -22.43 17.57
C PHE A 136 -0.69 -20.92 17.58
N ARG A 137 -0.14 -20.37 16.49
CA ARG A 137 0.28 -18.96 16.40
C ARG A 137 -0.64 -18.07 15.57
N LYS A 138 -1.75 -18.62 15.06
CA LYS A 138 -2.66 -17.92 14.15
C LYS A 138 -3.60 -16.93 14.85
N GLU A 139 -3.63 -16.90 16.18
CA GLU A 139 -4.41 -15.93 16.94
C GLU A 139 -3.72 -15.60 18.25
N GLY A 140 -3.95 -14.39 18.76
CA GLY A 140 -3.10 -13.89 19.82
C GLY A 140 -3.24 -12.42 20.14
N TYR A 141 -2.21 -11.88 20.81
CA TYR A 141 -2.09 -10.46 21.11
C TYR A 141 -0.86 -9.84 20.44
N LEU A 142 -1.06 -8.69 19.83
CA LEU A 142 -0.01 -7.86 19.25
C LEU A 142 0.13 -6.60 20.11
N PHE A 143 1.29 -6.46 20.73
CA PHE A 143 1.67 -5.29 21.50
C PHE A 143 2.47 -4.38 20.58
N VAL A 144 1.95 -3.19 20.27
CA VAL A 144 2.68 -2.17 19.53
C VAL A 144 3.12 -1.11 20.53
N TYR A 145 4.42 -1.03 20.77
CA TYR A 145 5.01 -0.17 21.78
C TYR A 145 5.90 0.88 21.13
N GLU A 146 5.60 2.15 21.39
CA GLU A 146 6.46 3.27 21.01
C GLU A 146 7.26 3.73 22.23
N ASN A 147 8.58 3.56 22.20
CA ASN A 147 9.44 3.76 23.36
C ASN A 147 9.51 5.24 23.78
N ILE A 148 9.59 6.16 22.81
CA ILE A 148 9.72 7.61 23.05
C ILE A 148 8.56 8.16 23.90
N ASN A 149 7.32 7.84 23.52
CA ASN A 149 6.13 8.31 24.22
C ASN A 149 5.63 7.33 25.29
N ARG A 150 6.26 6.14 25.37
CA ARG A 150 5.84 5.01 26.21
C ARG A 150 4.39 4.58 25.95
N GLU A 151 3.88 4.86 24.76
CA GLU A 151 2.55 4.49 24.33
C GLU A 151 2.54 2.99 23.98
N LEU A 152 1.65 2.24 24.63
CA LEU A 152 1.40 0.85 24.34
C LEU A 152 -0.03 0.69 23.85
N ARG A 153 -0.19 0.25 22.60
CA ARG A 153 -1.47 -0.24 22.09
C ARG A 153 -1.43 -1.75 21.96
N ILE A 154 -2.47 -2.39 22.46
CA ILE A 154 -2.60 -3.85 22.44
C ILE A 154 -3.77 -4.20 21.53
N TYR A 155 -3.50 -5.09 20.60
CA TYR A 155 -4.47 -5.59 19.64
C TYR A 155 -4.64 -7.08 19.83
N GLN A 156 -5.86 -7.57 19.77
CA GLN A 156 -6.09 -8.98 19.47
C GLN A 156 -5.90 -9.18 17.97
N TYR A 157 -5.14 -10.20 17.56
CA TYR A 157 -4.93 -10.50 16.15
C TYR A 157 -5.43 -11.89 15.76
N LYS A 158 -5.80 -12.01 14.48
CA LYS A 158 -6.13 -13.29 13.84
C LYS A 158 -5.53 -13.34 12.44
N VAL A 159 -4.85 -14.43 12.11
CA VAL A 159 -4.27 -14.69 10.80
C VAL A 159 -5.32 -15.38 9.93
N GLN A 160 -5.68 -14.72 8.84
CA GLN A 160 -6.52 -15.27 7.79
C GLN A 160 -5.66 -15.67 6.58
N LEU A 161 -5.92 -16.84 6.02
CA LEU A 161 -5.27 -17.33 4.80
C LEU A 161 -6.19 -17.06 3.61
N PHE A 162 -5.65 -16.43 2.57
CA PHE A 162 -6.34 -16.24 1.30
C PHE A 162 -5.72 -17.14 0.24
N GLU A 163 -6.48 -18.15 -0.19
CA GLU A 163 -6.06 -19.11 -1.23
C GLU A 163 -6.15 -18.52 -2.65
N SER A 164 -6.78 -17.36 -2.81
CA SER A 164 -7.03 -16.75 -4.13
C SER A 164 -5.77 -16.17 -4.80
N THR A 165 -4.63 -16.10 -4.11
CA THR A 165 -3.35 -15.66 -4.68
C THR A 165 -2.35 -16.79 -4.62
N ALA A 166 -1.57 -17.02 -5.68
CA ALA A 166 -0.42 -17.90 -5.66
C ALA A 166 0.86 -17.03 -5.63
N PRO A 167 1.65 -17.03 -4.54
CA PRO A 167 1.52 -17.78 -3.29
C PRO A 167 0.37 -17.28 -2.37
N PRO A 168 -0.18 -18.16 -1.50
CA PRO A 168 -1.26 -17.82 -0.58
C PRO A 168 -0.84 -16.67 0.32
N SER A 169 -1.63 -15.59 0.31
CA SER A 169 -1.34 -14.40 1.10
C SER A 169 -1.99 -14.51 2.48
N ARG A 170 -1.24 -14.11 3.50
CA ARG A 170 -1.73 -14.03 4.88
C ARG A 170 -2.13 -12.60 5.19
N ARG A 171 -3.32 -12.42 5.76
CA ARG A 171 -3.73 -11.14 6.33
C ARG A 171 -3.83 -11.28 7.84
N VAL A 172 -3.26 -10.33 8.55
CA VAL A 172 -3.43 -10.21 10.00
C VAL A 172 -4.53 -9.19 10.25
N GLU A 173 -5.67 -9.67 10.71
CA GLU A 173 -6.70 -8.79 11.25
C GLU A 173 -6.36 -8.44 12.68
N THR A 174 -6.59 -7.19 13.06
CA THR A 174 -6.27 -6.66 14.40
C THR A 174 -7.46 -5.88 14.93
N HIS A 175 -7.81 -6.11 16.19
CA HIS A 175 -8.82 -5.35 16.91
C HIS A 175 -8.19 -4.74 18.16
N LEU A 176 -8.30 -3.42 18.33
CA LEU A 176 -7.75 -2.73 19.50
C LEU A 176 -8.52 -3.17 20.75
N ILE A 177 -7.80 -3.69 21.75
CA ILE A 177 -8.39 -4.11 23.02
C ILE A 177 -8.01 -3.20 24.18
N ASP A 178 -6.86 -2.54 24.09
CA ASP A 178 -6.33 -1.70 25.15
C ASP A 178 -5.33 -0.68 24.61
N SER A 179 -5.29 0.50 25.23
CA SER A 179 -4.35 1.58 24.91
C SER A 179 -3.98 2.30 26.20
N ARG A 180 -2.69 2.30 26.54
CA ARG A 180 -2.18 2.89 27.78
C ARG A 180 -0.71 3.27 27.67
N ASN A 181 -0.28 4.15 28.57
CA ASN A 181 1.14 4.41 28.76
C ASN A 181 1.76 3.36 29.68
N LYS A 182 2.84 2.71 29.24
CA LYS A 182 3.48 1.63 30.01
C LYS A 182 4.33 2.19 31.14
N SER A 183 4.08 1.75 32.38
CA SER A 183 4.94 2.04 33.53
C SER A 183 6.32 1.34 33.40
N TYR A 184 7.36 1.92 34.01
CA TYR A 184 8.69 1.29 34.08
C TYR A 184 8.67 -0.02 34.90
N THR A 185 7.75 -0.13 35.85
CA THR A 185 7.63 -1.28 36.75
C THR A 185 6.81 -2.43 36.17
N THR A 186 6.06 -2.20 35.10
CA THR A 186 5.19 -3.20 34.49
C THR A 186 5.91 -3.87 33.32
N THR A 187 6.01 -5.20 33.30
CA THR A 187 6.61 -5.95 32.19
C THR A 187 5.55 -6.35 31.16
N PHE A 188 5.95 -6.63 29.91
CA PHE A 188 5.02 -7.06 28.88
C PHE A 188 4.38 -8.43 29.22
N GLU A 189 5.13 -9.31 29.87
CA GLU A 189 4.66 -10.60 30.37
C GLU A 189 3.58 -10.42 31.44
N SER A 190 3.75 -9.45 32.36
CA SER A 190 2.75 -9.17 33.39
C SER A 190 1.42 -8.69 32.77
N ILE A 191 1.50 -7.88 31.71
CA ILE A 191 0.34 -7.41 30.95
C ILE A 191 -0.30 -8.55 30.17
N LYS A 192 0.49 -9.42 29.52
CA LYS A 192 -0.03 -10.64 28.87
C LYS A 192 -0.82 -11.49 29.87
N MET A 193 -0.29 -11.72 31.07
CA MET A 193 -0.97 -12.48 32.11
C MET A 193 -2.26 -11.81 32.59
N GLU A 194 -2.29 -10.48 32.67
CA GLU A 194 -3.51 -9.71 32.95
C GLU A 194 -4.60 -9.97 31.89
N LEU A 195 -4.24 -9.93 30.61
CA LEU A 195 -5.16 -10.15 29.49
C LEU A 195 -5.68 -11.59 29.45
N VAL A 196 -4.83 -12.58 29.69
CA VAL A 196 -5.23 -14.00 29.75
C VAL A 196 -6.23 -14.27 30.88
N ARG A 197 -6.09 -13.58 32.02
CA ARG A 197 -7.06 -13.70 33.13
C ARG A 197 -8.40 -13.06 32.80
N LYS A 198 -8.39 -11.94 32.06
CA LYS A 198 -9.59 -11.22 31.64
C LYS A 198 -10.33 -11.93 30.52
N ASN A 199 -9.60 -12.50 29.56
CA ASN A 199 -10.17 -13.15 28.38
C ASN A 199 -9.91 -14.66 28.40
N LYS A 200 -10.91 -15.40 28.89
CA LYS A 200 -10.82 -16.86 29.05
C LYS A 200 -10.89 -17.63 27.73
N ASP A 201 -11.37 -16.99 26.66
CA ASP A 201 -11.49 -17.63 25.34
C ASP A 201 -10.12 -17.83 24.68
N LEU A 202 -9.09 -17.11 25.16
CA LEU A 202 -7.74 -17.19 24.64
C LEU A 202 -6.71 -17.46 25.76
N PRO A 203 -6.71 -18.68 26.34
CA PRO A 203 -5.92 -19.00 27.53
C PRO A 203 -4.41 -19.11 27.25
N ASN A 204 -4.02 -19.45 26.03
CA ASN A 204 -2.61 -19.54 25.63
C ASN A 204 -2.36 -18.77 24.31
N PRO A 205 -2.40 -17.43 24.34
CA PRO A 205 -2.28 -16.59 23.16
C PRO A 205 -0.84 -16.52 22.66
N ALA A 206 -0.66 -16.59 21.33
CA ALA A 206 0.59 -16.18 20.72
C ALA A 206 0.72 -14.66 20.88
N SER A 207 1.76 -14.19 21.56
CA SER A 207 1.89 -12.78 21.89
C SER A 207 3.19 -12.24 21.34
N TYR A 208 3.09 -11.19 20.52
CA TYR A 208 4.24 -10.53 19.91
C TYR A 208 4.32 -9.09 20.39
N LEU A 209 5.54 -8.64 20.69
CA LEU A 209 5.89 -7.25 20.90
C LEU A 209 6.52 -6.71 19.63
N VAL A 210 5.95 -5.65 19.08
CA VAL A 210 6.58 -4.81 18.08
C VAL A 210 6.96 -3.50 18.74
N GLU A 211 8.24 -3.22 18.82
CA GLU A 211 8.76 -2.02 19.47
C GLU A 211 9.36 -1.06 18.46
N SER A 212 9.05 0.22 18.62
CA SER A 212 9.70 1.32 17.91
C SER A 212 10.54 2.16 18.85
N THR A 213 11.78 2.41 18.46
CA THR A 213 12.69 3.35 19.13
C THR A 213 12.52 4.78 18.65
N LEU A 214 11.79 5.00 17.55
CA LEU A 214 11.57 6.29 16.92
C LEU A 214 10.08 6.63 16.92
N GLY A 215 9.78 7.93 16.84
CA GLY A 215 8.41 8.42 16.78
C GLY A 215 7.80 8.24 15.40
N TYR A 216 6.73 7.46 15.30
CA TYR A 216 5.98 7.20 14.06
C TYR A 216 4.47 7.20 14.31
N PRO A 217 3.67 7.66 13.34
CA PRO A 217 2.22 7.55 13.40
C PRO A 217 1.76 6.11 13.64
N MET A 218 0.94 5.91 14.68
CA MET A 218 0.55 4.58 15.11
C MET A 218 -0.31 3.85 14.08
N ASP A 219 -1.31 4.54 13.53
CA ASP A 219 -2.33 3.92 12.67
C ASP A 219 -1.89 3.87 11.19
N GLU A 220 -1.21 4.92 10.72
CA GLU A 220 -0.75 5.05 9.34
C GLU A 220 0.57 4.31 9.07
N THR A 221 1.35 3.98 10.11
CA THR A 221 2.71 3.44 9.92
C THR A 221 3.03 2.26 10.83
N LEU A 222 2.95 2.42 12.16
CA LEU A 222 3.36 1.35 13.08
C LEU A 222 2.49 0.09 12.96
N LEU A 223 1.17 0.24 13.04
CA LEU A 223 0.23 -0.89 13.01
C LEU A 223 0.25 -1.65 11.67
N PRO A 224 0.23 -1.00 10.49
CA PRO A 224 0.40 -1.70 9.21
C PRO A 224 1.67 -2.55 9.13
N ILE A 225 2.82 -2.01 9.55
CA ILE A 225 4.11 -2.72 9.51
C ILE A 225 4.15 -3.82 10.58
N ALA A 226 3.61 -3.56 11.78
CA ALA A 226 3.50 -4.54 12.84
C ALA A 226 2.69 -5.77 12.39
N ARG A 227 1.57 -5.56 11.69
CA ARG A 227 0.77 -6.64 11.07
C ARG A 227 1.58 -7.46 10.08
N GLN A 228 2.38 -6.82 9.24
CA GLN A 228 3.24 -7.54 8.28
C GLN A 228 4.33 -8.37 8.99
N LYS A 229 4.96 -7.83 10.04
CA LYS A 229 5.95 -8.57 10.83
C LYS A 229 5.35 -9.78 11.55
N VAL A 230 4.14 -9.65 12.10
CA VAL A 230 3.41 -10.80 12.69
C VAL A 230 3.08 -11.83 11.61
N ALA A 231 2.66 -11.40 10.42
CA ALA A 231 2.38 -12.33 9.32
C ALA A 231 3.60 -13.20 8.97
N GLN A 232 4.79 -12.58 8.93
CA GLN A 232 6.08 -13.24 8.71
C GLN A 232 6.47 -14.15 9.89
N ALA A 233 6.35 -13.67 11.13
CA ALA A 233 6.74 -14.43 12.33
C ALA A 233 5.85 -15.66 12.64
N VAL A 234 4.72 -15.80 11.94
CA VAL A 234 3.84 -16.99 12.01
C VAL A 234 4.16 -17.99 10.89
N GLU A 235 5.04 -17.66 9.94
CA GLU A 235 5.55 -18.61 8.94
C GLU A 235 6.64 -19.53 9.50
N ASP A 236 7.49 -18.98 10.37
CA ASP A 236 8.54 -19.68 11.12
C ASP A 236 8.00 -20.44 12.36
#